data_AF-A0A5D2Y6N4-F1
#
_entry.id   AF-A0A5D2Y6N4-F1
#
_cell.length_a   1.000
_cell.length_b   1.000
_cell.length_c   1.000
_cell.angle_alpha   90.00
_cell.angle_beta   90.00
_cell.angle_gamma   90.00
#
_symmetry.space_group_name_H-M   'P 1'
#
loop_
_entity.id
_entity.type
_entity.pdbx_description
1 polymer ?
#
loop_
_entity_poly.entity_id
_entity_poly.type
_entity_poly.pdbx_seq_one_letter_code
_entity_poly.pdbx_strand_id
1 'polypeptide(L)'
;MKIVSWNIRGMGTDLKITLVNRLVSKYRVDMCFLQESKLEVVTGDLISRIWGDDNFDFRYAAALGRSGGLITIWDKSVFLLKSEYCGNRYILLERKWLLEEWEGV
;
A
#
# COMPACT_ATOMS: atom_id res chain seq x y z
N MET A 1 -14.13 -5.18 1.52
CA MET A 1 -12.84 -5.24 0.82
C MET A 1 -12.84 -4.28 -0.37
N LYS A 2 -12.10 -3.19 -0.26
CA LYS A 2 -11.87 -2.18 -1.29
C LYS A 2 -10.38 -2.10 -1.54
N ILE A 3 -9.99 -2.59 -2.72
CA ILE A 3 -8.60 -2.67 -3.15
C ILE A 3 -8.38 -1.67 -4.28
N VAL A 4 -7.27 -0.97 -4.23
CA VAL A 4 -6.80 -0.12 -5.32
C VAL A 4 -5.45 -0.63 -5.79
N SER A 5 -5.26 -0.65 -7.11
CA SER A 5 -3.98 -0.92 -7.74
C SER A 5 -3.71 0.14 -8.79
N TRP A 6 -2.57 0.82 -8.70
CA TRP A 6 -2.23 1.92 -9.59
C TRP A 6 -0.73 1.93 -9.93
N ASN A 7 -0.44 1.82 -11.22
CA ASN A 7 0.87 2.15 -11.77
C ASN A 7 1.04 3.68 -11.86
N ILE A 8 1.81 4.24 -10.92
CA ILE A 8 1.94 5.70 -10.73
C ILE A 8 3.04 6.33 -11.61
N ARG A 9 3.94 5.50 -12.18
CA ARG A 9 5.09 5.92 -13.00
C ARG A 9 5.95 7.02 -12.36
N GLY A 10 6.27 6.84 -11.08
CA GLY A 10 7.13 7.69 -10.27
C GLY A 10 6.35 8.44 -9.19
N MET A 11 6.76 8.36 -7.93
CA MET A 11 6.08 8.95 -6.77
C MET A 11 6.72 10.26 -6.28
N GLY A 12 7.81 10.72 -6.91
CA GLY A 12 8.65 11.81 -6.39
C GLY A 12 8.07 13.23 -6.37
N THR A 13 6.76 13.43 -6.55
CA THR A 13 6.13 14.76 -6.49
C THR A 13 5.00 14.81 -5.47
N ASP A 14 4.91 15.91 -4.72
CA ASP A 14 3.86 16.11 -3.72
C ASP A 14 2.45 16.03 -4.32
N LEU A 15 2.27 16.49 -5.56
CA LEU A 15 1.00 16.36 -6.28
C LEU A 15 0.53 14.90 -6.38
N LYS A 16 1.43 13.97 -6.70
CA LYS A 16 1.07 12.55 -6.83
C LYS A 16 0.74 11.94 -5.47
N ILE A 17 1.49 12.29 -4.44
CA ILE A 17 1.19 11.88 -3.05
C ILE A 17 -0.23 12.34 -2.67
N THR A 18 -0.57 13.62 -2.91
CA THR A 18 -1.91 14.16 -2.64
C THR A 18 -2.99 13.46 -3.47
N LEU A 19 -2.74 13.11 -4.73
CA LEU A 19 -3.71 12.41 -5.57
C LEU A 19 -4.01 11.00 -5.06
N VAL A 20 -2.97 10.23 -4.69
CA VAL A 20 -3.14 8.89 -4.11
C VAL A 20 -3.86 8.99 -2.77
N ASN A 21 -3.46 9.93 -1.90
CA ASN A 21 -4.14 10.17 -0.63
C ASN A 21 -5.62 10.48 -0.80
N ARG A 22 -5.97 11.43 -1.67
CA ARG A 22 -7.37 11.75 -1.97
C ARG A 22 -8.15 10.52 -2.43
N LEU A 23 -7.54 9.66 -3.23
CA LEU A 23 -8.17 8.42 -3.69
C LEU A 23 -8.38 7.45 -2.52
N VAL A 24 -7.33 7.18 -1.74
CA VAL A 24 -7.38 6.30 -0.56
C VAL A 24 -8.45 6.76 0.42
N SER A 25 -8.46 8.04 0.78
CA SER A 25 -9.40 8.60 1.76
C SER A 25 -10.82 8.67 1.21
N LYS A 26 -11.02 9.11 -0.04
CA LYS A 26 -12.36 9.25 -0.65
C LYS A 26 -13.09 7.91 -0.73
N TYR A 27 -12.37 6.85 -1.09
CA TYR A 27 -12.97 5.52 -1.23
C TYR A 27 -12.84 4.66 0.04
N ARG A 28 -12.16 5.18 1.09
CA ARG A 28 -11.82 4.44 2.32
C ARG A 28 -11.21 3.09 1.98
N VAL A 29 -10.11 3.11 1.24
CA VAL A 29 -9.45 1.93 0.67
C VAL A 29 -8.88 1.07 1.81
N ASP A 30 -9.12 -0.25 1.75
CA ASP A 30 -8.61 -1.19 2.74
C ASP A 30 -7.15 -1.57 2.41
N MET A 31 -6.80 -1.63 1.12
CA MET A 31 -5.47 -1.97 0.63
C MET A 31 -5.14 -1.28 -0.70
N CYS A 32 -3.93 -0.75 -0.80
CA CYS A 32 -3.44 0.00 -1.95
C CYS A 32 -2.12 -0.59 -2.48
N PHE A 33 -2.08 -0.90 -3.78
CA PHE A 33 -0.89 -1.35 -4.50
C PHE A 33 -0.43 -0.27 -5.46
N LEU A 34 0.81 0.21 -5.30
CA LEU A 34 1.39 1.23 -6.15
C LEU A 34 2.59 0.63 -6.89
N GLN A 35 2.51 0.63 -8.22
CA GLN A 35 3.59 0.13 -9.09
C GLN A 35 4.35 1.27 -9.75
N GLU A 36 5.59 0.97 -10.13
CA GLU A 36 6.53 1.95 -10.70
C GLU A 36 6.70 3.17 -9.80
N SER A 37 6.88 2.98 -8.48
CA SER A 37 7.11 4.08 -7.53
C SER A 37 8.36 4.90 -7.87
N LYS A 38 9.36 4.26 -8.49
CA LYS A 38 10.71 4.75 -8.80
C LYS A 38 11.44 5.28 -7.58
N LEU A 39 11.13 4.73 -6.41
CA LEU A 39 11.74 5.09 -5.13
C LEU A 39 12.70 4.00 -4.69
N GLU A 40 13.94 4.39 -4.39
CA GLU A 40 14.96 3.52 -3.81
C GLU A 40 14.73 3.32 -2.31
N VAL A 41 14.22 4.37 -1.64
CA VAL A 41 13.91 4.39 -0.21
C VAL A 41 12.48 4.83 -0.01
N VAL A 42 11.74 4.09 0.83
CA VAL A 42 10.37 4.41 1.22
C VAL A 42 10.30 4.50 2.74
N THR A 43 9.93 5.67 3.25
CA THR A 43 9.86 5.96 4.69
C THR A 43 8.42 5.86 5.21
N GLY A 44 8.28 5.63 6.52
CA GLY A 44 6.97 5.67 7.18
C GLY A 44 6.26 7.00 6.98
N ASP A 45 6.97 8.13 7.07
CA ASP A 45 6.40 9.47 6.86
C ASP A 45 5.81 9.65 5.46
N LEU A 46 6.50 9.13 4.44
CA LEU A 46 5.98 9.15 3.08
C LEU A 46 4.68 8.35 2.98
N ILE A 47 4.65 7.17 3.59
CA ILE A 47 3.45 6.32 3.57
C ILE A 47 2.31 6.95 4.36
N SER A 48 2.57 7.57 5.52
CA SER A 48 1.57 8.31 6.30
C SER A 48 0.94 9.43 5.47
N ARG A 49 1.76 10.18 4.71
CA ARG A 49 1.26 11.20 3.76
C ARG A 49 0.44 10.61 2.60
N ILE A 50 0.80 9.43 2.10
CA ILE A 50 0.05 8.72 1.06
C ILE A 50 -1.27 8.17 1.61
N TRP A 51 -1.26 7.64 2.82
CA TRP A 51 -2.39 6.94 3.42
C TRP A 51 -3.42 7.92 4.02
N GLY A 52 -2.93 8.93 4.75
CA GLY A 52 -3.73 10.00 5.35
C GLY A 52 -3.85 9.95 6.87
N ASP A 53 -3.36 8.88 7.49
CA ASP A 53 -3.26 8.69 8.95
C ASP A 53 -2.15 7.69 9.27
N ASP A 54 -1.99 7.33 10.54
CA ASP A 54 -0.97 6.37 11.02
C ASP A 54 -1.51 4.96 11.26
N ASN A 55 -2.78 4.69 10.91
CA ASN A 55 -3.41 3.38 11.02
C ASN A 55 -3.15 2.52 9.76
N PHE A 56 -1.89 2.39 9.38
CA PHE A 56 -1.46 1.56 8.25
C PHE A 56 -0.23 0.74 8.54
N ASP A 57 -0.09 -0.39 7.86
CA ASP A 57 1.19 -1.05 7.68
C ASP A 57 1.48 -1.19 6.18
N PHE A 58 2.75 -1.37 5.82
CA PHE A 58 3.19 -1.35 4.44
C PHE A 58 4.39 -2.23 4.19
N ARG A 59 4.54 -2.70 2.95
CA ARG A 59 5.78 -3.29 2.43
C ARG A 59 6.14 -2.66 1.11
N TYR A 60 7.42 -2.64 0.79
CA TYR A 60 7.90 -2.11 -0.47
C TYR A 60 9.05 -2.95 -1.01
N ALA A 61 9.17 -2.95 -2.34
CA ALA A 61 10.35 -3.40 -3.05
C ALA A 61 11.00 -2.15 -3.67
N ALA A 62 12.24 -1.87 -3.30
CA ALA A 62 12.99 -0.71 -3.79
C ALA A 62 13.16 -0.75 -5.31
N ALA A 63 13.20 0.44 -5.93
CA ALA A 63 13.64 0.58 -7.30
C ALA A 63 15.16 0.34 -7.37
N LEU A 64 15.60 -0.80 -7.93
CA LEU A 64 17.00 -1.12 -8.23
C LEU A 64 17.24 -1.10 -9.75
N GLY A 65 18.04 -0.16 -10.22
CA GLY A 65 18.38 0.00 -11.64
C GLY A 65 17.15 0.25 -12.52
N ARG A 66 16.81 -0.70 -13.40
CA ARG A 66 15.63 -0.60 -14.29
C ARG A 66 14.31 -0.99 -13.62
N SER A 67 14.32 -1.54 -12.40
CA SER A 67 13.06 -1.92 -11.74
C SER A 67 12.32 -0.68 -11.26
N GLY A 68 11.01 -0.61 -11.51
CA GLY A 68 10.19 0.53 -11.15
C GLY A 68 9.87 0.65 -9.66
N GLY A 69 10.13 -0.36 -8.82
CA GLY A 69 9.74 -0.37 -7.42
C GLY A 69 8.24 -0.63 -7.20
N LEU A 70 7.91 -1.18 -6.03
CA LEU A 70 6.56 -1.55 -5.61
C LEU A 70 6.29 -1.05 -4.20
N ILE A 71 5.07 -0.61 -3.91
CA ILE A 71 4.62 -0.27 -2.57
C ILE A 71 3.24 -0.91 -2.36
N THR A 72 3.06 -1.60 -1.24
CA THR A 72 1.77 -2.13 -0.79
C THR A 72 1.47 -1.54 0.59
N ILE A 73 0.32 -0.90 0.74
CA ILE A 73 -0.14 -0.25 1.97
C ILE A 73 -1.52 -0.82 2.34
N TRP A 74 -1.82 -0.96 3.62
CA TRP A 74 -3.12 -1.45 4.07
C TRP A 74 -3.46 -0.95 5.47
N ASP A 75 -4.75 -0.94 5.78
CA ASP A 75 -5.25 -0.65 7.13
C ASP A 75 -5.03 -1.84 8.08
N LYS A 76 -4.40 -1.61 9.24
CA LYS A 76 -4.09 -2.65 10.23
C LYS A 76 -5.35 -3.24 10.89
N SER A 77 -6.45 -2.51 10.93
CA SER A 77 -7.69 -2.90 11.61
C SER A 77 -8.48 -3.96 10.85
N VAL A 78 -8.28 -4.06 9.54
CA VAL A 78 -9.01 -4.98 8.66
C VAL A 78 -8.20 -6.24 8.31
N PHE A 79 -6.86 -6.19 8.47
CA PHE A 79 -5.95 -7.28 8.11
C PHE A 79 -4.97 -7.64 9.22
N LEU A 80 -4.93 -8.93 9.57
CA LEU A 80 -3.84 -9.52 10.33
C LEU A 80 -2.83 -10.18 9.37
N LEU A 81 -1.60 -9.65 9.33
CA LEU A 81 -0.51 -10.24 8.57
C LEU A 81 -0.10 -11.59 9.18
N LYS A 82 -0.01 -12.64 8.36
CA LYS A 82 0.42 -13.98 8.77
C LYS A 82 1.86 -14.25 8.35
N SER A 83 2.16 -14.05 7.07
CA SER A 83 3.49 -14.21 6.52
C SER A 83 3.73 -13.22 5.39
N GLU A 84 4.99 -12.96 5.11
CA GLU A 84 5.38 -12.07 4.02
C GLU A 84 6.67 -12.52 3.35
N TYR A 85 6.74 -12.28 2.04
CA TYR A 85 7.92 -12.52 1.23
C TYR A 85 8.10 -11.34 0.28
N CYS A 86 9.13 -10.54 0.52
CA CYS A 86 9.48 -9.40 -0.31
C CYS A 86 10.73 -9.73 -1.11
N GLY A 87 10.58 -9.80 -2.44
CA GLY A 87 11.70 -9.85 -3.36
C GLY A 87 11.87 -8.52 -4.10
N ASN A 88 12.92 -8.40 -4.91
CA ASN A 88 13.21 -7.16 -5.64
C ASN A 88 12.11 -6.73 -6.63
N ARG A 89 11.21 -7.66 -7.02
CA ARG A 89 10.18 -7.42 -8.04
C ARG A 89 8.80 -7.94 -7.66
N TYR A 90 8.63 -8.42 -6.44
CA TYR A 90 7.35 -8.93 -5.95
C TYR A 90 7.23 -8.70 -4.45
N ILE A 91 5.99 -8.53 -4.03
CA ILE A 91 5.60 -8.51 -2.63
C ILE A 91 4.50 -9.55 -2.51
N LEU A 92 4.73 -10.58 -1.71
CA LEU A 92 3.75 -11.61 -1.38
C LEU A 92 3.37 -11.44 0.08
N LEU A 93 2.06 -11.39 0.34
CA LEU A 93 1.51 -11.21 1.68
C LEU A 93 0.43 -12.26 1.91
N GLU A 94 0.59 -13.05 2.96
CA GLU A 94 -0.45 -13.93 3.46
C GLU A 94 -1.13 -13.27 4.65
N ARG A 95 -2.47 -13.23 4.65
CA ARG A 95 -3.24 -12.45 5.62
C ARG A 95 -4.53 -13.11 6.01
N LYS A 96 -4.97 -12.81 7.23
CA LYS A 96 -6.32 -13.10 7.71
C LYS A 96 -7.12 -11.80 7.79
N TRP A 97 -8.33 -11.83 7.23
CA TRP A 97 -9.30 -10.75 7.40
C TRP A 97 -9.85 -10.75 8.83
N LEU A 98 -9.98 -9.56 9.42
CA LEU A 98 -10.48 -9.41 10.79
C LEU A 98 -11.99 -9.14 10.83
N LEU A 99 -12.57 -8.57 9.77
CA LEU A 99 -14.01 -8.41 9.61
C LEU A 99 -14.62 -9.62 8.89
N GLU A 100 -14.91 -10.66 9.65
CA GLU A 100 -15.94 -11.65 9.33
C GLU A 100 -16.67 -12.01 10.63
N GLU A 101 -17.51 -11.10 11.13
CA GLU A 101 -18.73 -11.54 11.82
C GLU A 101 -19.77 -11.76 10.72
N TRP A 102 -19.83 -13.00 10.24
CA TRP A 102 -20.95 -13.46 9.43
C TRP A 102 -22.13 -13.66 10.38
N GLU A 103 -22.94 -12.62 10.59
CA GLU A 103 -24.30 -12.79 11.13
C GLU A 103 -25.17 -13.37 10.02
N GLY A 104 -25.07 -14.68 9.81
CA GLY A 104 -26.02 -15.41 8.96
C GLY A 104 -27.39 -15.40 9.63
N VAL A 105 -28.33 -14.65 9.06
CA VAL A 105 -29.77 -14.81 9.27
C VAL A 105 -30.31 -15.78 8.23
#